data_AF-A0A3T1ATT1-F1
#
_entry.id   AF-A0A3T1ATT1-F1
#
_cell.length_a   1.000
_cell.length_b   1.000
_cell.length_c   1.000
_cell.angle_alpha   90.00
_cell.angle_beta   90.00
_cell.angle_gamma   90.00
#
_symmetry.space_group_name_H-M   'P 1'
#
loop_
_entity.id
_entity.type
_entity.pdbx_description
1 polymer ?
#
loop_
_entity_poly.entity_id
_entity_poly.type
_entity_poly.pdbx_seq_one_letter_code
_entity_poly.pdbx_strand_id
1 'polypeptide(L)'
;MSLSILPVTGIGDVTAGDDLAELITKAAPWLADGDVLVVTSKIVSKAEGRLVEVPADGPEREEARQQVLAGETARVVARRGPTTIVQTHHGFVMAAAGIDASNVDKTHLVLLPADPDASARALRDDLAERGLDVAVIISDTMGRAWRNGLTDVALGAAGIGALRDHRGEFDPYGNELTLTQMAVIDELAAAAELVKGKSDKVPVAVVRGYSWAGAGSGARELVRDTASDMFSLGTAEARAQGLRDAAHLDSWSAPDIGESRVLRLTPAGPSPADLIRLGEEAHRVRLLLAADGLSSKISFDDDGVTIEVTE
;
A
#
# COMPACT_ATOMS: atom_id res chain seq x y z
N MET A 1 10.57 -32.64 7.99
CA MET A 1 10.55 -31.32 8.63
C MET A 1 9.15 -31.10 9.18
N SER A 2 9.01 -30.80 10.47
CA SER A 2 7.73 -30.44 11.08
C SER A 2 7.72 -28.93 11.31
N LEU A 3 6.64 -28.27 10.90
CA LEU A 3 6.41 -26.85 11.15
C LEU A 3 5.33 -26.72 12.23
N SER A 4 5.56 -25.85 13.22
CA SER A 4 4.54 -25.49 14.22
C SER A 4 4.39 -23.98 14.30
N ILE A 5 3.16 -23.50 14.48
CA ILE A 5 2.84 -22.09 14.61
C ILE A 5 2.20 -21.89 16.00
N LEU A 6 2.86 -21.13 16.85
CA LEU A 6 2.52 -21.01 18.27
C LEU A 6 2.11 -19.55 18.58
N PRO A 7 0.90 -19.31 19.12
CA PRO A 7 0.49 -17.96 19.50
C PRO A 7 1.23 -17.51 20.77
N VAL A 8 1.67 -16.25 20.80
CA VAL A 8 2.17 -15.60 22.03
C VAL A 8 1.03 -14.85 22.70
N THR A 9 0.44 -15.46 23.71
CA THR A 9 -0.64 -14.88 24.50
C THR A 9 -0.09 -14.11 25.70
N GLY A 10 -0.84 -13.14 26.23
CA GLY A 10 -0.48 -12.44 27.48
C GLY A 10 0.45 -11.24 27.35
N ILE A 11 0.70 -10.73 26.13
CA ILE A 11 1.48 -9.50 25.90
C ILE A 11 0.79 -8.26 26.48
N GLY A 12 -0.55 -8.22 26.46
CA GLY A 12 -1.33 -7.06 26.94
C GLY A 12 -1.44 -5.93 25.91
N ASP A 13 -1.79 -4.74 26.39
CA ASP A 13 -1.87 -3.54 25.56
C ASP A 13 -0.50 -2.84 25.49
N VAL A 14 -0.03 -2.56 24.28
CA VAL A 14 1.23 -1.87 24.01
C VAL A 14 0.98 -0.37 23.85
N THR A 15 1.88 0.44 24.40
CA THR A 15 1.87 1.90 24.40
C THR A 15 3.21 2.47 23.91
N ALA A 16 3.26 3.77 23.65
CA ALA A 16 4.46 4.42 23.15
C ALA A 16 5.63 4.31 24.14
N GLY A 17 6.78 3.85 23.63
CA GLY A 17 8.01 3.64 24.40
C GLY A 17 8.13 2.27 25.08
N ASP A 18 7.15 1.38 24.95
CA ASP A 18 7.24 0.03 25.52
C ASP A 18 8.35 -0.80 24.85
N ASP A 19 9.10 -1.56 25.66
CA ASP A 19 10.10 -2.52 25.19
C ASP A 19 9.40 -3.80 24.71
N LEU A 20 9.27 -3.94 23.38
CA LEU A 20 8.65 -5.11 22.77
C LEU A 20 9.42 -6.40 23.04
N ALA A 21 10.75 -6.38 23.11
CA ALA A 21 11.54 -7.56 23.38
C ALA A 21 11.29 -8.08 24.81
N GLU A 22 11.22 -7.18 25.80
CA GLU A 22 10.84 -7.52 27.18
C GLU A 22 9.42 -8.11 27.25
N LEU A 23 8.44 -7.44 26.63
CA LEU A 23 7.05 -7.89 26.64
C LEU A 23 6.90 -9.28 26.00
N ILE A 24 7.55 -9.51 24.86
CA ILE A 24 7.50 -10.78 24.13
C ILE A 24 8.18 -11.89 24.93
N THR A 25 9.41 -11.66 25.43
CA THR A 25 10.16 -12.69 26.17
C THR A 25 9.51 -13.06 27.50
N LYS A 26 8.83 -12.11 28.16
CA LYS A 26 8.01 -12.37 29.35
C LYS A 26 6.79 -13.23 29.03
N ALA A 27 6.12 -12.97 27.91
CA ALA A 27 4.93 -13.72 27.49
C ALA A 27 5.27 -15.10 26.90
N ALA A 28 6.45 -15.24 26.28
CA ALA A 28 6.94 -16.45 25.67
C ALA A 28 8.34 -16.84 26.20
N PRO A 29 8.45 -17.25 27.48
CA PRO A 29 9.72 -17.74 28.05
C PRO A 29 10.19 -19.07 27.43
N TRP A 30 9.40 -19.65 26.52
CA TRP A 30 9.65 -20.88 25.78
C TRP A 30 10.24 -20.63 24.37
N LEU A 31 10.52 -19.38 24.01
CA LEU A 31 11.25 -19.03 22.78
C LEU A 31 12.59 -19.78 22.74
N ALA A 32 13.00 -20.16 21.53
CA ALA A 32 14.22 -20.90 21.31
C ALA A 32 14.95 -20.39 20.05
N ASP A 33 16.25 -20.64 19.99
CA ASP A 33 17.05 -20.32 18.82
C ASP A 33 16.49 -20.99 17.56
N GLY A 34 16.55 -20.27 16.44
CA GLY A 34 15.98 -20.68 15.16
C GLY A 34 14.48 -20.41 15.01
N ASP A 35 13.80 -19.88 16.03
CA ASP A 35 12.42 -19.44 15.90
C ASP A 35 12.30 -18.22 14.95
N VAL A 36 11.15 -18.12 14.26
CA VAL A 36 10.76 -16.93 13.50
C VAL A 36 9.58 -16.26 14.20
N LEU A 37 9.77 -15.04 14.70
CA LEU A 37 8.72 -14.24 15.31
C LEU A 37 8.02 -13.42 14.22
N VAL A 38 6.73 -13.66 14.04
CA VAL A 38 5.86 -12.84 13.20
C VAL A 38 5.06 -11.89 14.09
N VAL A 39 5.40 -10.61 14.03
CA VAL A 39 4.90 -9.53 14.90
C VAL A 39 4.00 -8.62 14.07
N THR A 40 2.78 -8.35 14.52
CA THR A 40 1.92 -7.38 13.83
C THR A 40 2.52 -5.97 13.87
N SER A 41 2.45 -5.27 12.74
CA SER A 41 2.82 -3.86 12.59
C SER A 41 2.19 -2.98 13.66
N LYS A 42 0.97 -3.29 14.11
CA LYS A 42 0.24 -2.46 15.08
C LYS A 42 0.95 -2.29 16.41
N ILE A 43 1.53 -3.35 16.99
CA ILE A 43 2.24 -3.21 18.27
C ILE A 43 3.59 -2.52 18.10
N VAL A 44 4.22 -2.69 16.93
CA VAL A 44 5.44 -1.96 16.56
C VAL A 44 5.13 -0.47 16.42
N SER A 45 4.12 -0.12 15.64
CA SER A 45 3.63 1.25 15.49
C SER A 45 3.29 1.91 16.82
N LYS A 46 2.63 1.18 17.72
CA LYS A 46 2.30 1.72 19.05
C LYS A 46 3.56 1.97 19.88
N ALA A 47 4.47 1.00 19.97
CA ALA A 47 5.73 1.15 20.69
C ALA A 47 6.56 2.33 20.13
N GLU A 48 6.57 2.52 18.81
CA GLU A 48 7.26 3.62 18.13
C GLU A 48 6.52 4.97 18.15
N GLY A 49 5.34 5.05 18.77
CA GLY A 49 4.57 6.30 18.83
C GLY A 49 3.98 6.74 17.49
N ARG A 50 3.75 5.81 16.55
CA ARG A 50 3.11 6.06 15.24
C ARG A 50 1.58 6.21 15.37
N LEU A 51 1.13 7.02 16.33
CA LEU A 51 -0.27 7.38 16.52
C LEU A 51 -0.52 8.83 16.12
N VAL A 52 -1.65 9.09 15.49
CA VAL A 52 -2.10 10.44 15.13
C VAL A 52 -3.44 10.71 15.81
N GLU A 53 -3.50 11.80 16.57
CA GLU A 53 -4.76 12.28 17.15
C GLU A 53 -5.71 12.79 16.07
N VAL A 54 -6.98 12.40 16.19
CA VAL A 54 -8.08 12.81 15.31
C VAL A 54 -9.35 13.05 16.11
N PRO A 55 -10.26 13.94 15.64
CA PRO A 55 -11.59 14.10 16.25
C PRO A 55 -12.31 12.76 16.38
N ALA A 56 -13.05 12.54 17.48
CA ALA A 56 -13.66 11.24 17.78
C ALA A 56 -14.72 10.79 16.77
N ASP A 57 -15.42 11.74 16.15
CA ASP A 57 -16.49 11.55 15.17
C ASP A 57 -16.68 12.84 14.33
N GLY A 58 -17.73 12.86 13.49
CA GLY A 58 -18.09 14.01 12.68
C GLY A 58 -17.34 14.09 11.33
N PRO A 59 -17.73 15.05 10.47
CA PRO A 59 -17.04 15.32 9.20
C PRO A 59 -15.56 15.69 9.41
N GLU A 60 -15.22 16.35 10.52
CA GLU A 60 -13.85 16.76 10.84
C GLU A 60 -12.92 15.55 11.03
N ARG A 61 -13.44 14.43 11.55
CA ARG A 61 -12.68 13.18 11.63
C ARG A 61 -12.33 12.65 10.26
N GLU A 62 -13.29 12.67 9.34
CA GLU A 62 -13.06 12.16 7.98
C GLU A 62 -12.07 13.06 7.23
N GLU A 63 -12.18 14.37 7.36
CA GLU A 63 -11.20 15.33 6.83
C GLU A 63 -9.80 15.08 7.38
N ALA A 64 -9.65 14.90 8.70
CA ALA A 64 -8.37 14.57 9.31
C ALA A 64 -7.82 13.24 8.79
N ARG A 65 -8.68 12.21 8.64
CA ARG A 65 -8.28 10.92 8.07
C ARG A 65 -7.79 11.05 6.63
N GLN A 66 -8.47 11.86 5.81
CA GLN A 66 -8.05 12.09 4.42
C GLN A 66 -6.73 12.84 4.35
N GLN A 67 -6.48 13.80 5.25
CA GLN A 67 -5.20 14.50 5.35
C GLN A 67 -4.06 13.53 5.75
N VAL A 68 -4.30 12.67 6.73
CA VAL A 68 -3.33 11.65 7.15
C VAL A 68 -3.07 10.66 6.00
N LEU A 69 -4.11 10.19 5.32
CA LEU A 69 -3.99 9.33 4.15
C LEU A 69 -3.16 9.99 3.06
N ALA A 70 -3.40 11.27 2.75
CA ALA A 70 -2.62 12.00 1.78
C ALA A 70 -1.14 12.11 2.20
N GLY A 71 -0.86 12.34 3.49
CA GLY A 71 0.48 12.38 4.04
C GLY A 71 1.25 11.07 3.91
N GLU A 72 0.58 9.92 4.04
CA GLU A 72 1.18 8.58 3.94
C GLU A 72 1.16 8.01 2.50
N THR A 73 0.59 8.76 1.54
CA THR A 73 0.44 8.34 0.14
C THR A 73 1.54 8.92 -0.73
N ALA A 74 2.32 8.04 -1.37
CA ALA A 74 3.23 8.43 -2.46
C ALA A 74 2.47 8.64 -3.77
N ARG A 75 1.54 7.75 -4.09
CA ARG A 75 0.62 7.90 -5.24
C ARG A 75 -0.67 7.12 -5.05
N VAL A 76 -1.74 7.60 -5.67
CA VAL A 76 -3.00 6.85 -5.74
C VAL A 76 -2.97 5.86 -6.88
N VAL A 77 -3.36 4.62 -6.59
CA VAL A 77 -3.42 3.51 -7.57
C VAL A 77 -4.84 3.35 -8.09
N ALA A 78 -5.83 3.29 -7.20
CA ALA A 78 -7.22 3.10 -7.58
C ALA A 78 -8.19 3.67 -6.55
N ARG A 79 -9.35 4.15 -7.00
CA ARG A 79 -10.46 4.57 -6.14
C ARG A 79 -11.72 3.76 -6.47
N ARG A 80 -12.46 3.38 -5.42
CA ARG A 80 -13.79 2.79 -5.56
C ARG A 80 -14.65 3.14 -4.35
N GLY A 81 -15.60 4.05 -4.56
CA GLY A 81 -16.40 4.59 -3.47
C GLY A 81 -15.49 5.23 -2.40
N PRO A 82 -15.68 4.93 -1.11
CA PRO A 82 -14.84 5.48 -0.04
C PRO A 82 -13.43 4.84 0.03
N THR A 83 -13.20 3.72 -0.66
CA THR A 83 -11.93 3.01 -0.60
C THR A 83 -10.95 3.56 -1.61
N THR A 84 -9.75 3.89 -1.14
CA THR A 84 -8.60 4.24 -1.97
C THR A 84 -7.50 3.22 -1.78
N ILE A 85 -7.02 2.64 -2.88
CA ILE A 85 -5.77 1.88 -2.94
C ILE A 85 -4.66 2.86 -3.30
N VAL A 86 -3.61 2.87 -2.50
CA VAL A 86 -2.47 3.78 -2.66
C VAL A 86 -1.17 3.00 -2.60
N GLN A 87 -0.13 3.57 -3.20
CA GLN A 87 1.23 3.23 -2.86
C GLN A 87 1.67 4.13 -1.70
N THR A 88 2.15 3.52 -0.62
CA THR A 88 2.72 4.26 0.52
C THR A 88 4.15 4.72 0.22
N HIS A 89 4.73 5.58 1.05
CA HIS A 89 6.15 5.99 0.92
C HIS A 89 7.15 4.83 1.06
N HIS A 90 6.74 3.74 1.73
CA HIS A 90 7.50 2.48 1.78
C HIS A 90 7.52 1.75 0.43
N GLY A 91 6.48 1.96 -0.39
CA GLY A 91 6.23 1.29 -1.66
C GLY A 91 5.12 0.23 -1.62
N PHE A 92 4.50 -0.03 -0.46
CA PHE A 92 3.39 -0.98 -0.35
C PHE A 92 2.15 -0.48 -1.11
N VAL A 93 1.51 -1.34 -1.89
CA VAL A 93 0.27 -1.02 -2.60
C VAL A 93 -0.91 -1.65 -1.86
N MET A 94 -1.63 -0.83 -1.09
CA MET A 94 -2.66 -1.32 -0.17
C MET A 94 -3.80 -0.30 0.03
N ALA A 95 -4.88 -0.76 0.66
CA ALA A 95 -6.00 0.09 1.01
C ALA A 95 -5.64 1.07 2.13
N ALA A 96 -6.04 2.34 1.96
CA ALA A 96 -5.93 3.38 2.98
C ALA A 96 -4.53 3.52 3.61
N ALA A 97 -3.46 3.24 2.84
CA ALA A 97 -2.07 3.29 3.30
C ALA A 97 -1.72 2.41 4.51
N GLY A 98 -2.55 1.41 4.85
CA GLY A 98 -2.39 0.64 6.08
C GLY A 98 -2.73 1.42 7.35
N ILE A 99 -3.36 2.59 7.23
CA ILE A 99 -3.86 3.36 8.37
C ILE A 99 -5.00 2.59 9.01
N ASP A 100 -4.83 2.27 10.28
CA ASP A 100 -5.79 1.49 11.05
C ASP A 100 -6.47 2.36 12.13
N ALA A 101 -7.78 2.19 12.26
CA ALA A 101 -8.60 2.82 13.30
C ALA A 101 -9.16 1.79 14.30
N SER A 102 -8.77 0.52 14.17
CA SER A 102 -9.21 -0.60 15.01
C SER A 102 -8.19 -0.93 16.11
N ASN A 103 -8.68 -1.45 17.25
CA ASN A 103 -7.86 -1.79 18.42
C ASN A 103 -7.06 -0.60 18.98
N VAL A 104 -7.61 0.60 18.82
CA VAL A 104 -7.17 1.89 19.35
C VAL A 104 -8.42 2.66 19.80
N ASP A 105 -8.29 3.60 20.72
CA ASP A 105 -9.41 4.46 21.09
C ASP A 105 -9.88 5.29 19.89
N LYS A 106 -11.10 5.83 19.98
CA LYS A 106 -11.69 6.56 18.86
C LYS A 106 -10.84 7.77 18.48
N THR A 107 -10.13 8.42 19.38
CA THR A 107 -9.41 9.66 19.08
C THR A 107 -8.06 9.47 18.40
N HIS A 108 -7.71 8.26 17.96
CA HIS A 108 -6.44 8.03 17.28
C HIS A 108 -6.57 7.18 16.01
N LEU A 109 -5.61 7.39 15.11
CA LEU A 109 -5.28 6.51 14.01
C LEU A 109 -3.88 5.93 14.24
N VAL A 110 -3.67 4.68 13.84
CA VAL A 110 -2.35 4.03 13.88
C VAL A 110 -1.79 4.01 12.46
N LEU A 111 -0.59 4.56 12.29
CA LEU A 111 0.16 4.53 11.03
C LEU A 111 1.07 3.30 11.02
N LEU A 112 1.55 2.91 9.84
CA LEU A 112 2.60 1.89 9.76
C LEU A 112 3.91 2.38 10.42
N PRO A 113 4.79 1.45 10.88
CA PRO A 113 6.16 1.79 11.26
C PRO A 113 6.83 2.52 10.10
N ALA A 114 7.62 3.55 10.40
CA ALA A 114 8.21 4.40 9.35
C ALA A 114 9.30 3.69 8.52
N ASP A 115 9.96 2.70 9.13
CA ASP A 115 10.87 1.76 8.46
C ASP A 115 10.69 0.38 9.12
N PRO A 116 9.73 -0.45 8.67
CA PRO A 116 9.47 -1.74 9.28
C PRO A 116 10.67 -2.69 9.20
N ASP A 117 11.54 -2.56 8.20
CA ASP A 117 12.76 -3.35 8.13
C ASP A 117 13.75 -2.93 9.24
N ALA A 118 13.85 -1.63 9.54
CA ALA A 118 14.64 -1.15 10.68
C ALA A 118 14.03 -1.59 12.02
N SER A 119 12.72 -1.50 12.17
CA SER A 119 12.01 -1.97 13.36
C SER A 119 12.24 -3.46 13.62
N ALA A 120 12.20 -4.29 12.56
CA ALA A 120 12.47 -5.72 12.67
C ALA A 120 13.92 -6.00 13.11
N ARG A 121 14.89 -5.23 12.59
CA ARG A 121 16.30 -5.32 13.00
C ARG A 121 16.49 -4.93 14.46
N ALA A 122 15.94 -3.79 14.88
CA ALA A 122 16.03 -3.33 16.26
C ALA A 122 15.46 -4.37 17.24
N LEU A 123 14.25 -4.88 16.97
CA LEU A 123 13.65 -5.92 17.79
C LEU A 123 14.49 -7.21 17.83
N ARG A 124 15.06 -7.61 16.70
CA ARG A 124 15.95 -8.78 16.65
C ARG A 124 17.22 -8.55 17.47
N ASP A 125 17.84 -7.37 17.38
CA ASP A 125 19.04 -7.03 18.12
C ASP A 125 18.75 -7.01 19.63
N ASP A 126 17.61 -6.44 20.06
CA ASP A 126 17.17 -6.47 21.46
C ASP A 126 16.93 -7.90 21.98
N LEU A 127 16.38 -8.79 21.15
CA LEU A 127 16.21 -10.21 21.48
C LEU A 127 17.55 -10.94 21.55
N ALA A 128 18.51 -10.59 20.69
CA ALA A 128 19.86 -11.13 20.70
C ALA A 128 20.63 -10.72 21.96
N GLU A 129 20.47 -9.48 22.44
CA GLU A 129 21.00 -9.03 23.74
C GLU A 129 20.44 -9.84 24.91
N ARG A 130 19.24 -10.39 24.75
CA ARG A 130 18.59 -11.31 25.71
C ARG A 130 18.96 -12.78 25.49
N GLY A 131 19.89 -13.06 24.56
CA GLY A 131 20.45 -14.38 24.32
C GLY A 131 19.63 -15.28 23.39
N LEU A 132 18.77 -14.70 22.54
CA LEU A 132 17.96 -15.44 21.57
C LEU A 132 18.43 -15.17 20.13
N ASP A 133 18.76 -16.22 19.37
CA ASP A 133 19.01 -16.10 17.93
C ASP A 133 17.77 -16.45 17.12
N VAL A 134 17.01 -15.43 16.76
CA VAL A 134 15.73 -15.56 16.05
C VAL A 134 15.70 -14.69 14.79
N ALA A 135 14.76 -15.00 13.90
CA ALA A 135 14.35 -14.08 12.84
C ALA A 135 13.08 -13.33 13.25
N VAL A 136 12.91 -12.11 12.73
CA VAL A 136 11.75 -11.26 12.99
C VAL A 136 11.10 -10.87 11.66
N ILE A 137 9.79 -11.01 11.57
CA ILE A 137 8.96 -10.53 10.47
C ILE A 137 7.91 -9.60 11.07
N ILE A 138 7.82 -8.38 10.56
CA ILE A 138 6.71 -7.48 10.86
C ILE A 138 5.64 -7.70 9.80
N SER A 139 4.44 -8.10 10.20
CA SER A 139 3.33 -8.39 9.30
C SER A 139 2.21 -7.37 9.42
N ASP A 140 1.49 -7.16 8.32
CA ASP A 140 0.22 -6.46 8.34
C ASP A 140 -0.79 -7.10 7.38
N THR A 141 -2.05 -6.79 7.61
CA THR A 141 -3.16 -7.36 6.86
C THR A 141 -3.43 -6.60 5.58
N MET A 142 -3.37 -7.32 4.45
CA MET A 142 -3.58 -6.72 3.14
C MET A 142 -4.59 -7.51 2.30
N GLY A 143 -5.33 -6.78 1.45
CA GLY A 143 -6.04 -7.38 0.33
C GLY A 143 -5.09 -7.76 -0.80
N ARG A 144 -5.59 -8.41 -1.85
CA ARG A 144 -4.78 -8.78 -3.01
C ARG A 144 -5.62 -8.85 -4.27
N ALA A 145 -5.00 -8.59 -5.40
CA ALA A 145 -5.69 -8.56 -6.68
C ALA A 145 -6.39 -9.91 -6.98
N TRP A 146 -7.59 -9.81 -7.53
CA TRP A 146 -8.38 -10.92 -8.09
C TRP A 146 -8.79 -12.02 -7.10
N ARG A 147 -8.70 -11.79 -5.79
CA ARG A 147 -9.15 -12.74 -4.77
C ARG A 147 -9.89 -12.01 -3.65
N ASN A 148 -10.96 -12.64 -3.18
CA ASN A 148 -11.69 -12.17 -1.99
C ASN A 148 -10.97 -12.61 -0.71
N GLY A 149 -11.10 -11.79 0.34
CA GLY A 149 -10.48 -12.02 1.64
C GLY A 149 -9.12 -11.32 1.79
N LEU A 150 -8.68 -11.25 3.05
CA LEU A 150 -7.41 -10.64 3.44
C LEU A 150 -6.42 -11.74 3.82
N THR A 151 -5.13 -11.43 3.73
CA THR A 151 -4.04 -12.24 4.28
C THR A 151 -3.02 -11.31 4.89
N ASP A 152 -2.28 -11.78 5.88
CA ASP A 152 -1.09 -11.06 6.31
C ASP A 152 0.03 -11.22 5.28
N VAL A 153 0.81 -10.15 5.13
CA VAL A 153 2.03 -10.06 4.32
C VAL A 153 3.13 -9.44 5.17
N ALA A 154 4.39 -9.64 4.80
CA ALA A 154 5.52 -9.03 5.47
C ALA A 154 5.70 -7.57 5.03
N LEU A 155 5.76 -6.66 5.99
CA LEU A 155 6.16 -5.27 5.79
C LEU A 155 7.64 -5.04 6.13
N GLY A 156 8.18 -5.82 7.05
CA GLY A 156 9.58 -5.74 7.47
C GLY A 156 10.13 -7.11 7.83
N ALA A 157 11.43 -7.33 7.66
CA ALA A 157 12.09 -8.58 8.05
C ALA A 157 13.55 -8.38 8.48
N ALA A 158 14.01 -9.21 9.42
CA ALA A 158 15.39 -9.26 9.87
C ALA A 158 15.81 -10.69 10.24
N GLY A 159 17.04 -11.06 9.87
CA GLY A 159 17.59 -12.39 10.16
C GLY A 159 17.09 -13.50 9.24
N ILE A 160 16.34 -13.17 8.19
CA ILE A 160 15.79 -14.13 7.22
C ILE A 160 15.76 -13.52 5.82
N GLY A 161 16.14 -14.30 4.80
CA GLY A 161 15.98 -13.92 3.40
C GLY A 161 14.50 -13.79 3.01
N ALA A 162 14.15 -12.71 2.30
CA ALA A 162 12.76 -12.48 1.88
C ALA A 162 12.30 -13.48 0.82
N LEU A 163 13.20 -13.78 -0.12
CA LEU A 163 12.99 -14.72 -1.21
C LEU A 163 13.78 -16.01 -1.00
N ARG A 164 13.15 -17.15 -1.32
CA ARG A 164 13.86 -18.38 -1.67
C ARG A 164 13.93 -18.47 -3.19
N ASP A 165 15.11 -18.20 -3.72
CA ASP A 165 15.37 -18.22 -5.15
C ASP A 165 15.74 -19.62 -5.61
N HIS A 166 14.88 -20.24 -6.41
CA HIS A 166 15.13 -21.54 -7.02
C HIS A 166 15.68 -21.42 -8.45
N ARG A 167 15.94 -20.20 -8.95
CA ARG A 167 16.41 -20.02 -10.32
C ARG A 167 17.77 -20.65 -10.52
N GLY A 168 17.93 -21.39 -11.61
CA GLY A 168 19.12 -22.18 -11.92
C GLY A 168 19.20 -23.52 -11.18
N GLU A 169 18.26 -23.83 -10.28
CA GLU A 169 18.08 -25.19 -9.77
C GLU A 169 17.35 -26.06 -10.81
N PHE A 170 17.52 -27.38 -10.70
CA PHE A 170 16.86 -28.35 -11.56
C PHE A 170 15.82 -29.14 -10.78
N ASP A 171 14.65 -29.32 -11.38
CA ASP A 171 13.60 -30.19 -10.83
C ASP A 171 14.01 -31.68 -10.91
N PRO A 172 13.25 -32.60 -10.26
CA PRO A 172 13.54 -34.04 -10.31
C PRO A 172 13.48 -34.68 -11.71
N TYR A 173 12.97 -33.97 -12.71
CA TYR A 173 12.88 -34.41 -14.11
C TYR A 173 13.99 -33.79 -14.98
N GLY A 174 14.87 -32.97 -14.40
CA GLY A 174 15.98 -32.31 -15.09
C GLY A 174 15.60 -31.02 -15.80
N ASN A 175 14.44 -30.42 -15.51
CA ASN A 175 14.10 -29.10 -16.04
C ASN A 175 14.69 -28.00 -15.16
N GLU A 176 15.33 -27.01 -15.77
CA GLU A 176 15.80 -25.82 -15.07
C GLU A 176 14.62 -24.94 -14.64
N LEU A 177 14.63 -24.51 -13.38
CA LEU A 177 13.70 -23.53 -12.85
C LEU A 177 14.22 -22.13 -13.23
N THR A 178 13.46 -21.37 -14.02
CA THR A 178 13.92 -20.07 -14.57
C THR A 178 13.25 -18.85 -13.94
N LEU A 179 12.08 -19.03 -13.32
CA LEU A 179 11.28 -17.95 -12.72
C LEU A 179 10.95 -18.18 -11.24
N THR A 180 11.24 -19.37 -10.72
CA THR A 180 10.71 -19.80 -9.43
C THR A 180 11.42 -19.08 -8.28
N GLN A 181 10.73 -18.12 -7.68
CA GLN A 181 11.13 -17.48 -6.44
C GLN A 181 9.94 -17.52 -5.49
N MET A 182 10.16 -17.95 -4.25
CA MET A 182 9.12 -17.97 -3.23
C MET A 182 9.29 -16.78 -2.30
N ALA A 183 8.23 -16.00 -2.09
CA ALA A 183 8.18 -14.96 -1.07
C ALA A 183 7.97 -15.59 0.31
N VAL A 184 9.05 -16.19 0.85
CA VAL A 184 9.00 -17.00 2.08
C VAL A 184 8.43 -16.21 3.25
N ILE A 185 8.84 -14.96 3.43
CA ILE A 185 8.38 -14.15 4.56
C ILE A 185 6.87 -13.80 4.46
N ASP A 186 6.31 -13.72 3.24
CA ASP A 186 4.87 -13.58 3.04
C ASP A 186 4.12 -14.88 3.35
N GLU A 187 4.67 -16.04 2.98
CA GLU A 187 4.10 -17.35 3.34
C GLU A 187 4.06 -17.54 4.86
N LEU A 188 5.14 -17.18 5.55
CA LEU A 188 5.24 -17.22 7.00
C LEU A 188 4.28 -16.24 7.68
N ALA A 189 4.17 -15.00 7.17
CA ALA A 189 3.23 -14.01 7.66
C ALA A 189 1.77 -14.48 7.52
N ALA A 190 1.42 -15.01 6.34
CA ALA A 190 0.09 -15.56 6.08
C ALA A 190 -0.25 -16.74 6.99
N ALA A 191 0.71 -17.64 7.25
CA ALA A 191 0.51 -18.79 8.12
C ALA A 191 0.38 -18.38 9.60
N ALA A 192 1.19 -17.41 10.05
CA ALA A 192 1.14 -16.86 11.40
C ALA A 192 -0.22 -16.24 11.74
N GLU A 193 -0.89 -15.61 10.78
CA GLU A 193 -2.21 -15.01 10.97
C GLU A 193 -3.26 -16.02 11.47
N LEU A 194 -3.13 -17.30 11.10
CA LEU A 194 -4.07 -18.36 11.50
C LEU A 194 -4.15 -18.56 13.02
N VAL A 195 -3.09 -18.20 13.77
CA VAL A 195 -3.07 -18.29 15.24
C VAL A 195 -3.10 -16.93 15.94
N LYS A 196 -2.80 -15.83 15.22
CA LYS A 196 -2.94 -14.47 15.76
C LYS A 196 -4.41 -14.08 15.90
N GLY A 197 -5.19 -14.35 14.85
CA GLY A 197 -6.59 -13.93 14.76
C GLY A 197 -6.77 -12.40 14.82
N LYS A 198 -7.94 -11.91 14.39
CA LYS A 198 -8.18 -10.45 14.34
C LYS A 198 -8.56 -9.83 15.69
N SER A 199 -9.06 -10.65 16.63
CA SER A 199 -9.64 -10.16 17.89
C SER A 199 -9.11 -10.89 19.13
N ASP A 200 -8.20 -11.86 18.95
CA ASP A 200 -7.76 -12.76 20.03
C ASP A 200 -6.64 -12.14 20.89
N LYS A 201 -6.25 -10.89 20.61
CA LYS A 201 -5.19 -10.15 21.28
C LYS A 201 -3.85 -10.91 21.30
N VAL A 202 -3.54 -11.57 20.19
CA VAL A 202 -2.26 -12.26 19.95
C VAL A 202 -1.48 -11.49 18.87
N PRO A 203 -0.66 -10.50 19.25
CA PRO A 203 0.05 -9.69 18.28
C PRO A 203 1.31 -10.39 17.73
N VAL A 204 1.74 -11.50 18.34
CA VAL A 204 2.93 -12.24 17.93
C VAL A 204 2.61 -13.73 17.78
N ALA A 205 3.08 -14.32 16.69
CA ALA A 205 3.11 -15.77 16.50
C ALA A 205 4.54 -16.22 16.25
N VAL A 206 4.88 -17.40 16.73
CA VAL A 206 6.19 -18.03 16.55
C VAL A 206 6.05 -19.17 15.56
N VAL A 207 6.76 -19.08 14.43
CA VAL A 207 6.94 -20.20 13.52
C VAL A 207 8.22 -20.94 13.90
N ARG A 208 8.06 -22.20 14.31
CA ARG A 208 9.16 -23.06 14.74
C ARG A 208 9.35 -24.22 13.76
N GLY A 209 10.62 -24.57 13.54
CA GLY A 209 11.03 -25.66 12.66
C GLY A 209 11.21 -25.24 11.21
N TYR A 210 11.07 -23.96 10.87
CA TYR A 210 11.47 -23.41 9.57
C TYR A 210 12.97 -23.11 9.57
N SER A 211 13.74 -23.74 8.67
CA SER A 211 15.16 -23.42 8.51
C SER A 211 15.30 -22.19 7.63
N TRP A 212 15.86 -21.12 8.19
CA TRP A 212 16.15 -19.89 7.49
C TRP A 212 17.66 -19.66 7.40
N ALA A 213 18.08 -18.96 6.35
CA ALA A 213 19.47 -18.57 6.12
C ALA A 213 19.50 -17.21 5.40
N GLY A 214 20.61 -16.50 5.58
CA GLY A 214 20.81 -15.17 5.02
C GLY A 214 20.12 -14.09 5.85
N ALA A 215 20.86 -13.02 6.16
CA ALA A 215 20.31 -11.88 6.90
C ALA A 215 19.22 -11.13 6.11
N GLY A 216 19.19 -11.30 4.77
CA GLY A 216 18.28 -10.62 3.85
C GLY A 216 18.50 -9.11 3.77
N SER A 217 17.93 -8.45 2.76
CA SER A 217 17.81 -6.98 2.73
C SER A 217 16.55 -6.45 3.41
N GLY A 218 15.72 -7.35 3.96
CA GLY A 218 14.40 -7.04 4.50
C GLY A 218 13.27 -7.25 3.49
N ALA A 219 12.04 -6.96 3.91
CA ALA A 219 10.83 -7.15 3.12
C ALA A 219 10.74 -6.21 1.92
N ARG A 220 11.51 -5.11 1.89
CA ARG A 220 11.60 -4.22 0.73
C ARG A 220 12.02 -4.94 -0.56
N GLU A 221 12.71 -6.07 -0.45
CA GLU A 221 13.04 -6.92 -1.60
C GLU A 221 11.80 -7.46 -2.34
N LEU A 222 10.69 -7.64 -1.63
CA LEU A 222 9.42 -8.10 -2.22
C LEU A 222 8.63 -6.97 -2.89
N VAL A 223 8.98 -5.71 -2.62
CA VAL A 223 8.30 -4.56 -3.21
C VAL A 223 8.75 -4.43 -4.66
N ARG A 224 7.80 -4.64 -5.58
CA ARG A 224 8.05 -4.50 -7.01
C ARG A 224 8.32 -3.03 -7.36
N ASP A 225 9.41 -2.80 -8.08
CA ASP A 225 9.73 -1.47 -8.61
C ASP A 225 8.65 -0.99 -9.59
N THR A 226 8.35 0.31 -9.55
CA THR A 226 7.27 0.91 -10.34
C THR A 226 7.52 0.80 -11.84
N ALA A 227 8.77 0.82 -12.32
CA ALA A 227 9.07 0.67 -13.75
C ALA A 227 8.78 -0.75 -14.26
N SER A 228 8.75 -1.73 -13.36
CA SER A 228 8.41 -3.13 -13.67
C SER A 228 6.94 -3.48 -13.39
N ASP A 229 6.16 -2.55 -12.83
CA ASP A 229 4.76 -2.78 -12.46
C ASP A 229 3.83 -2.68 -13.67
N MET A 230 3.26 -3.81 -14.05
CA MET A 230 2.28 -3.90 -15.13
C MET A 230 0.86 -3.45 -14.71
N PHE A 231 0.63 -3.22 -13.42
CA PHE A 231 -0.70 -2.88 -12.86
C PHE A 231 -0.65 -1.55 -12.09
N SER A 232 0.10 -0.59 -12.63
CA SER A 232 0.38 0.67 -11.95
C SER A 232 -0.89 1.49 -11.67
N LEU A 233 -1.95 1.39 -12.47
CA LEU A 233 -3.21 2.12 -12.25
C LEU A 233 -4.43 1.20 -12.27
N GLY A 234 -5.45 1.57 -11.50
CA GLY A 234 -6.80 1.04 -11.63
C GLY A 234 -7.42 1.40 -12.98
N THR A 235 -8.42 0.64 -13.42
CA THR A 235 -9.02 0.81 -14.76
C THR A 235 -9.57 2.21 -14.99
N ALA A 236 -10.21 2.83 -13.98
CA ALA A 236 -10.75 4.17 -14.11
C ALA A 236 -9.62 5.21 -14.23
N GLU A 237 -8.60 5.09 -13.39
CA GLU A 237 -7.42 5.95 -13.36
C GLU A 237 -6.61 5.84 -14.65
N ALA A 238 -6.42 4.62 -15.18
CA ALA A 238 -5.73 4.38 -16.44
C ALA A 238 -6.46 5.02 -17.63
N ARG A 239 -7.80 4.92 -17.66
CA ARG A 239 -8.62 5.59 -18.69
C ARG A 239 -8.53 7.10 -18.58
N ALA A 240 -8.66 7.64 -17.38
CA ALA A 240 -8.53 9.07 -17.12
C ALA A 240 -7.14 9.59 -17.53
N GLN A 241 -6.08 8.84 -17.21
CA GLN A 241 -4.72 9.21 -17.62
C GLN A 241 -4.56 9.19 -19.14
N GLY A 242 -5.04 8.13 -19.82
CA GLY A 242 -4.98 8.08 -21.28
C GLY A 242 -5.77 9.21 -21.96
N LEU A 243 -6.88 9.65 -21.38
CA LEU A 243 -7.63 10.81 -21.86
C LEU A 243 -6.85 12.12 -21.68
N ARG A 244 -6.17 12.30 -20.54
CA ARG A 244 -5.26 13.45 -20.33
C ARG A 244 -4.10 13.43 -21.31
N ASP A 245 -3.43 12.29 -21.46
CA ASP A 245 -2.28 12.15 -22.37
C ASP A 245 -2.70 12.45 -23.82
N ALA A 246 -3.90 12.03 -24.24
CA ALA A 246 -4.44 12.34 -25.55
C ALA A 246 -4.83 13.83 -25.72
N ALA A 247 -5.15 14.53 -24.63
CA ALA A 247 -5.51 15.94 -24.66
C ALA A 247 -4.29 16.87 -24.77
N HIS A 248 -3.11 16.45 -24.30
CA HIS A 248 -1.90 17.27 -24.27
C HIS A 248 -1.00 17.05 -25.49
N LEU A 249 -0.59 18.15 -26.15
CA LEU A 249 0.59 18.23 -27.02
C LEU A 249 1.49 19.32 -26.43
N ASP A 250 2.81 19.23 -26.65
CA ASP A 250 3.85 20.06 -26.00
C ASP A 250 3.64 21.59 -26.06
N SER A 251 2.77 22.10 -26.93
CA SER A 251 2.49 23.52 -27.13
C SER A 251 1.08 23.98 -26.71
N TRP A 252 0.28 23.13 -26.07
CA TRP A 252 -1.12 23.46 -25.75
C TRP A 252 -1.33 23.69 -24.24
N SER A 253 -1.84 24.87 -23.90
CA SER A 253 -2.31 25.22 -22.56
C SER A 253 -3.83 25.13 -22.51
N ALA A 254 -4.36 24.36 -21.55
CA ALA A 254 -5.79 24.32 -21.31
C ALA A 254 -6.32 25.73 -20.95
N PRO A 255 -7.49 26.14 -21.45
CA PRO A 255 -8.12 27.39 -21.03
C PRO A 255 -8.49 27.30 -19.54
N ASP A 256 -8.42 28.42 -18.82
CA ASP A 256 -8.90 28.50 -17.44
C ASP A 256 -10.42 28.33 -17.43
N ILE A 257 -10.88 27.26 -16.78
CA ILE A 257 -12.26 26.77 -16.86
C ILE A 257 -13.13 27.38 -15.74
N GLY A 258 -12.53 27.91 -14.67
CA GLY A 258 -13.24 28.42 -13.50
C GLY A 258 -14.35 27.48 -12.99
N GLU A 259 -15.43 28.06 -12.45
CA GLU A 259 -16.67 27.34 -12.09
C GLU A 259 -17.68 27.27 -13.25
N SER A 260 -17.30 27.70 -14.46
CA SER A 260 -18.26 27.83 -15.57
C SER A 260 -18.67 26.45 -16.10
N ARG A 261 -19.98 26.16 -16.08
CA ARG A 261 -20.54 24.96 -16.71
C ARG A 261 -20.67 25.07 -18.24
N VAL A 262 -20.29 26.20 -18.84
CA VAL A 262 -20.34 26.43 -20.28
C VAL A 262 -19.03 27.06 -20.75
N LEU A 263 -18.43 26.47 -21.78
CA LEU A 263 -17.19 26.92 -22.40
C LEU A 263 -17.46 27.31 -23.85
N ARG A 264 -17.01 28.52 -24.22
CA ARG A 264 -17.11 29.01 -25.59
C ARG A 264 -15.72 29.11 -26.20
N LEU A 265 -15.51 28.43 -27.31
CA LEU A 265 -14.28 28.49 -28.10
C LEU A 265 -14.59 29.18 -29.43
N THR A 266 -13.77 30.16 -29.80
CA THR A 266 -13.90 30.91 -31.05
C THR A 266 -12.63 30.74 -31.89
N PRO A 267 -12.74 30.70 -33.22
CA PRO A 267 -11.56 30.54 -34.07
C PRO A 267 -10.73 31.83 -34.09
N ALA A 268 -9.41 31.71 -34.18
CA ALA A 268 -8.50 32.87 -34.28
C ALA A 268 -8.70 33.68 -35.58
N GLY A 269 -9.32 33.07 -36.59
CA GLY A 269 -9.62 33.66 -37.88
C GLY A 269 -10.54 32.76 -38.71
N PRO A 270 -10.99 33.22 -39.89
CA PRO A 270 -11.92 32.46 -40.72
C PRO A 270 -11.24 31.42 -41.63
N SER A 271 -9.91 31.24 -41.54
CA SER A 271 -9.20 30.35 -42.46
C SER A 271 -9.57 28.88 -42.17
N PRO A 272 -9.52 27.98 -43.17
CA PRO A 272 -9.73 26.55 -42.93
C PRO A 272 -8.81 25.98 -41.85
N ALA A 273 -7.57 26.49 -41.76
CA ALA A 273 -6.63 26.08 -40.72
C ALA A 273 -7.08 26.49 -39.30
N ASP A 274 -7.66 27.68 -39.15
CA ASP A 274 -8.17 28.17 -37.86
C ASP A 274 -9.39 27.37 -37.41
N LEU A 275 -10.28 26.98 -38.34
CA LEU A 275 -11.45 26.15 -38.04
C LEU A 275 -11.06 24.71 -37.66
N ILE A 276 -10.04 24.14 -38.32
CA ILE A 276 -9.50 22.82 -37.94
C ILE A 276 -8.90 22.88 -36.52
N ARG A 277 -8.11 23.93 -36.23
CA ARG A 277 -7.55 24.15 -34.88
C ARG A 277 -8.64 24.28 -33.82
N LEU A 278 -9.71 25.03 -34.09
CA LEU A 278 -10.85 25.14 -33.19
C LEU A 278 -11.49 23.78 -32.88
N GLY A 279 -11.68 22.94 -33.90
CA GLY A 279 -12.20 21.58 -33.72
C GLY A 279 -11.29 20.69 -32.87
N GLU A 280 -9.97 20.82 -33.07
CA GLU A 280 -8.95 20.12 -32.28
C GLU A 280 -8.96 20.58 -30.81
N GLU A 281 -8.97 21.89 -30.55
CA GLU A 281 -9.06 22.47 -29.20
C GLU A 281 -10.34 22.02 -28.48
N ALA A 282 -11.48 22.06 -29.18
CA ALA A 282 -12.75 21.58 -28.64
C ALA A 282 -12.68 20.11 -28.27
N HIS A 283 -12.02 19.28 -29.07
CA HIS A 283 -11.83 17.87 -28.76
C HIS A 283 -10.97 17.66 -27.50
N ARG A 284 -9.84 18.38 -27.39
CA ARG A 284 -8.93 18.29 -26.23
C ARG A 284 -9.61 18.70 -24.92
N VAL A 285 -10.36 19.80 -24.92
CA VAL A 285 -11.13 20.23 -23.74
C VAL A 285 -12.10 19.14 -23.29
N ARG A 286 -12.78 18.48 -24.23
CA ARG A 286 -13.71 17.39 -23.89
C ARG A 286 -13.00 16.14 -23.37
N LEU A 287 -11.81 15.83 -23.86
CA LEU A 287 -10.98 14.75 -23.33
C LEU A 287 -10.55 15.03 -21.88
N LEU A 288 -10.15 16.27 -21.56
CA LEU A 288 -9.84 16.67 -20.19
C LEU A 288 -11.07 16.57 -19.27
N LEU A 289 -12.21 17.11 -19.68
CA LEU A 289 -13.46 17.00 -18.91
C LEU A 289 -13.81 15.54 -18.63
N ALA A 290 -13.73 14.68 -19.65
CA ALA A 290 -13.97 13.25 -19.50
C ALA A 290 -12.95 12.56 -18.57
N ALA A 291 -11.69 13.00 -18.57
CA ALA A 291 -10.67 12.49 -17.66
C ALA A 291 -10.96 12.81 -16.19
N ASP A 292 -11.62 13.93 -15.94
CA ASP A 292 -12.08 14.35 -14.62
C ASP A 292 -13.47 13.81 -14.27
N GLY A 293 -14.01 12.92 -15.10
CA GLY A 293 -15.30 12.27 -14.90
C GLY A 293 -16.52 13.14 -15.26
N LEU A 294 -16.30 14.29 -15.90
CA LEU A 294 -17.35 15.21 -16.30
C LEU A 294 -17.88 14.87 -17.69
N SER A 295 -19.21 14.88 -17.85
CA SER A 295 -19.83 14.71 -19.15
C SER A 295 -19.91 16.06 -19.89
N SER A 296 -19.87 16.03 -21.22
CA SER A 296 -19.97 17.25 -22.03
C SER A 296 -20.81 17.10 -23.28
N LYS A 297 -21.62 18.11 -23.57
CA LYS A 297 -22.35 18.29 -24.85
C LYS A 297 -21.69 19.38 -25.67
N ILE A 298 -21.72 19.22 -26.99
CA ILE A 298 -21.11 20.17 -27.93
C ILE A 298 -22.16 20.68 -28.92
N SER A 299 -22.13 21.97 -29.19
CA SER A 299 -22.91 22.63 -30.24
C SER A 299 -22.04 23.58 -31.05
N PHE A 300 -22.44 23.80 -32.30
CA PHE A 300 -21.72 24.62 -33.27
C PHE A 300 -22.66 25.69 -33.82
N ASP A 301 -22.12 26.88 -34.05
CA ASP A 301 -22.77 27.97 -34.77
C ASP A 301 -21.73 28.73 -35.61
N ASP A 302 -22.13 29.81 -36.27
CA ASP A 302 -21.27 30.60 -37.17
C ASP A 302 -20.09 31.27 -36.45
N ASP A 303 -20.19 31.45 -35.13
CA ASP A 303 -19.21 32.17 -34.30
C ASP A 303 -18.27 31.21 -33.54
N GLY A 304 -18.51 29.89 -33.56
CA GLY A 304 -17.60 28.89 -32.99
C GLY A 304 -18.25 27.67 -32.35
N VAL A 305 -17.64 27.19 -31.25
CA VAL A 305 -18.03 25.95 -30.55
C VAL A 305 -18.41 26.24 -29.10
N THR A 306 -19.55 25.72 -28.66
CA THR A 306 -19.97 25.75 -27.26
C THR A 306 -19.91 24.34 -26.66
N ILE A 307 -19.29 24.21 -25.49
CA ILE A 307 -19.19 22.98 -24.70
C ILE A 307 -19.92 23.18 -23.38
N GLU A 308 -20.98 22.43 -23.15
CA GLU A 308 -21.74 22.42 -21.90
C GLU A 308 -21.29 21.25 -21.03
N VAL A 309 -20.86 21.52 -19.81
CA VAL A 309 -20.43 20.54 -18.81
C VAL A 309 -21.63 20.09 -17.99
N THR A 310 -21.85 18.78 -17.92
CA THR A 310 -22.95 18.16 -17.15
C THR A 310 -22.38 17.21 -16.10
N GLU A 311 -22.95 17.24 -14.89
CA GLU A 311 -22.71 16.27 -13.81
C GLU A 311 -23.31 14.89 -14.12
#